data_AF-A0A2J0PF49-F1
#
_entry.id   AF-A0A2J0PF49-F1
#
_cell.length_a   1.000
_cell.length_b   1.000
_cell.length_c   1.000
_cell.angle_alpha   90.00
_cell.angle_beta   90.00
_cell.angle_gamma   90.00
#
_symmetry.space_group_name_H-M   'P 1'
#
loop_
_entity.id
_entity.type
_entity.pdbx_description
1 polymer ?
#
loop_
_entity_poly.entity_id
_entity_poly.type
_entity_poly.pdbx_seq_one_letter_code
_entity_poly.pdbx_strand_id
1 'polypeptide(L)' 'MQISDKGISLIKQFEGCKLTAYQDSVGVLTIGYGWTQPVDGKPIRAGMTIKQETAERLLKTGLVSYESD' A
#
# COMPACT_ATOMS: atom_id res chain seq x y z
N MET A 1 12.17 -12.50 7.29
CA MET A 1 13.49 -11.92 6.99
C MET A 1 13.27 -10.41 6.94
N GLN A 2 13.42 -9.71 8.08
CA GLN A 2 12.83 -8.36 8.25
C GLN A 2 13.30 -7.43 7.14
N ILE A 3 12.36 -6.97 6.30
CA ILE A 3 12.69 -5.92 5.35
C ILE A 3 13.12 -4.70 6.17
N SER A 4 14.40 -4.35 6.04
CA SER A 4 14.96 -3.21 6.78
C SER A 4 14.26 -1.93 6.32
N ASP A 5 14.12 -0.94 7.20
CA ASP A 5 13.50 0.36 6.87
C ASP A 5 14.12 1.05 5.64
N LYS A 6 15.37 0.70 5.31
CA LYS A 6 16.05 1.09 4.06
C LYS A 6 15.38 0.49 2.82
N GLY A 7 15.02 -0.79 2.83
CA GLY A 7 14.28 -1.45 1.76
C GLY A 7 12.89 -0.84 1.58
N ILE A 8 12.21 -0.54 2.69
CA ILE A 8 10.94 0.19 2.66
C ILE A 8 11.13 1.56 2.00
N SER A 9 12.14 2.32 2.41
CA SER A 9 12.40 3.66 1.86
C SER A 9 12.72 3.62 0.37
N LEU A 10 13.45 2.60 -0.10
CA LEU A 10 13.68 2.36 -1.52
C LEU A 10 12.37 2.06 -2.25
N ILE A 11 11.55 1.13 -1.76
CA ILE A 11 10.24 0.82 -2.36
C ILE A 11 9.37 2.07 -2.44
N LYS A 12 9.32 2.88 -1.37
CA LYS A 12 8.58 4.16 -1.37
C LYS A 12 9.06 5.12 -2.46
N GLN A 13 10.37 5.17 -2.69
CA GLN A 13 10.98 6.03 -3.70
C GLN A 13 10.76 5.50 -5.14
N PHE A 14 10.80 4.18 -5.32
CA PHE A 14 10.66 3.54 -6.62
C PHE A 14 9.21 3.38 -7.08
N GLU A 15 8.28 2.99 -6.20
CA GLU A 15 6.86 2.86 -6.55
C GLU A 15 6.12 4.20 -6.57
N GLY A 16 6.51 5.12 -5.68
CA GLY A 16 5.75 6.33 -5.43
C GLY A 16 4.45 6.07 -4.64
N CYS A 17 4.11 7.01 -3.76
CA CYS A 17 2.90 6.91 -2.93
C CYS A 17 1.70 7.55 -3.65
N LYS A 18 0.61 6.81 -3.82
CA LYS A 18 -0.68 7.39 -4.25
C LYS A 18 -1.68 7.41 -3.11
N LEU A 19 -1.89 8.60 -2.54
CA LEU A 19 -2.84 8.80 -1.43
C LEU A 19 -4.30 8.61 -1.84
N THR A 20 -4.61 8.78 -3.12
CA THR A 20 -5.95 8.57 -3.67
C THR A 20 -6.01 7.21 -4.36
N ALA A 21 -7.06 6.46 -4.08
CA ALA A 21 -7.36 5.20 -4.74
C ALA A 21 -7.52 5.42 -6.25
N TYR A 22 -6.79 4.61 -7.00
CA TYR A 22 -6.81 4.58 -8.45
C TYR A 22 -7.13 3.18 -8.90
N GLN A 23 -7.76 3.07 -10.07
CA GLN A 23 -8.00 1.78 -10.69
C GLN A 23 -6.79 1.44 -11.57
N ASP A 24 -6.24 0.26 -11.36
CA ASP A 24 -5.17 -0.27 -12.21
C ASP A 24 -5.72 -0.70 -13.58
N SER A 25 -4.83 -1.00 -14.52
CA SER A 25 -5.16 -1.41 -15.89
C SER A 25 -6.04 -2.67 -15.94
N VAL A 26 -5.98 -3.51 -14.90
CA VAL A 26 -6.80 -4.73 -14.74
C VAL A 26 -8.15 -4.49 -14.04
N GLY A 27 -8.49 -3.24 -13.70
CA GLY A 27 -9.76 -2.93 -13.03
C GLY A 27 -9.74 -3.08 -11.51
N VAL A 28 -8.58 -3.37 -10.92
CA VAL A 28 -8.42 -3.51 -9.46
C VAL A 28 -8.17 -2.14 -8.84
N LEU A 29 -8.87 -1.84 -7.74
CA LEU A 29 -8.64 -0.61 -7.00
C LEU A 29 -7.39 -0.75 -6.12
N THR A 30 -6.47 0.18 -6.30
CA THR A 30 -5.17 0.20 -5.65
C THR A 30 -4.97 1.54 -4.96
N ILE A 31 -4.35 1.55 -3.78
CA ILE A 31 -4.08 2.76 -3.00
C ILE A 31 -2.72 2.67 -2.28
N GLY A 32 -2.11 3.81 -1.95
CA GLY A 32 -0.82 3.86 -1.26
C GLY A 32 0.32 3.35 -2.15
N TYR A 33 1.05 2.36 -1.63
CA TYR A 33 2.17 1.67 -2.27
C TYR A 33 1.70 0.30 -2.79
N GLY A 34 0.86 0.29 -3.82
CA GLY A 34 0.36 -0.95 -4.42
C GLY A 34 -0.65 -1.75 -3.57
N TRP A 35 -1.30 -1.14 -2.58
CA TRP A 35 -2.24 -1.84 -1.70
C TRP A 35 -3.59 -2.09 -2.38
N THR A 36 -4.00 -3.35 -2.50
CA THR A 36 -5.26 -3.79 -3.15
C THR A 36 -6.27 -4.40 -2.19
N GLN A 37 -5.92 -4.51 -0.90
CA GLN A 37 -6.73 -5.14 0.14
C GLN A 37 -7.62 -4.11 0.88
N PRO A 38 -8.62 -4.56 1.66
CA PRO A 38 -9.44 -3.65 2.47
C PRO A 38 -8.59 -2.81 3.45
N VAL A 39 -8.87 -1.52 3.54
CA VAL A 39 -8.24 -0.59 4.47
C VAL A 39 -9.15 -0.41 5.68
N ASP A 40 -8.66 -0.73 6.88
CA ASP A 40 -9.42 -0.67 8.14
C ASP A 40 -10.78 -1.43 8.05
N GLY A 41 -10.77 -2.59 7.40
CA GLY A 41 -11.96 -3.44 7.22
C GLY A 41 -12.95 -2.92 6.16
N LYS A 42 -12.63 -1.83 5.45
CA LYS A 42 -13.45 -1.27 4.37
C LYS A 42 -12.81 -1.56 3.01
N PRO A 43 -13.58 -2.03 2.02
CA PRO A 43 -13.06 -2.22 0.68
C PRO A 43 -12.61 -0.88 0.08
N ILE A 44 -11.55 -0.91 -0.72
CA ILE A 44 -11.07 0.27 -1.45
C ILE A 44 -12.17 0.72 -2.42
N ARG A 45 -12.39 2.03 -2.49
CA ARG A 45 -13.38 2.65 -3.38
C ARG A 45 -12.72 3.71 -4.24
N ALA A 46 -13.22 3.90 -5.46
CA ALA A 46 -12.75 4.98 -6.32
C ALA A 46 -12.93 6.34 -5.60
N GLY A 47 -11.89 7.18 -5.62
CA GLY A 47 -11.87 8.46 -4.91
C GLY A 47 -11.61 8.36 -3.39
N MET A 48 -11.46 7.16 -2.84
CA MET A 48 -11.00 6.98 -1.46
C MET A 48 -9.63 7.62 -1.30
N THR A 49 -9.46 8.46 -0.28
CA THR A 49 -8.18 9.11 0.01
C THR A 49 -7.73 8.72 1.41
N ILE A 50 -6.46 8.36 1.54
CA ILE A 50 -5.82 8.02 2.81
C ILE A 50 -4.71 9.03 3.13
N LYS A 51 -4.28 9.05 4.39
CA LYS A 51 -3.12 9.84 4.81
C LYS A 51 -1.83 9.10 4.51
N GLN A 52 -0.73 9.85 4.43
CA GLN A 52 0.60 9.31 4.24
C GLN A 52 0.93 8.25 5.31
N GLU A 53 0.60 8.51 6.57
CA GLU A 53 0.77 7.59 7.69
C GLU A 53 0.01 6.28 7.49
N THR A 54 -1.22 6.36 6.96
CA THR A 54 -2.02 5.17 6.63
C THR A 54 -1.34 4.37 5.52
N ALA A 55 -0.90 5.02 4.45
CA ALA A 55 -0.19 4.35 3.34
C ALA A 55 1.08 3.64 3.85
N GLU A 56 1.83 4.25 4.75
CA GLU A 56 3.01 3.64 5.36
C GLU A 56 2.67 2.44 6.24
N ARG A 57 1.59 2.52 7.02
CA ARG A 57 1.10 1.40 7.83
C ARG A 57 0.70 0.22 6.94
N LEU A 58 -0.04 0.47 5.86
CA LEU A 58 -0.46 -0.56 4.90
C LEU A 58 0.74 -1.24 4.24
N LEU A 59 1.74 -0.46 3.82
CA LEU A 59 2.99 -1.00 3.28
C LEU A 59 3.67 -1.94 4.28
N LYS A 60 3.82 -1.51 5.54
CA LYS A 60 4.39 -2.35 6.60
C LYS A 60 3.58 -3.63 6.83
N THR A 61 2.26 -3.55 6.84
CA THR A 61 1.38 -4.72 6.99
C THR A 61 1.57 -5.71 5.84
N GLY A 62 1.60 -5.24 4.59
CA GLY A 62 1.79 -6.11 3.42
C GLY A 62 3.14 -6.81 3.42
N LEU A 63 4.19 -6.10 3.84
CA LEU A 63 5.53 -6.66 3.96
C LEU A 63 5.60 -7.76 5.02
N VAL A 64 4.98 -7.54 6.19
CA VAL A 64 4.94 -8.56 7.27
C VAL A 64 4.20 -9.82 6.80
N SER A 65 3.11 -9.66 6.04
CA SER A 65 2.39 -10.81 5.47
C SER A 65 3.26 -11.58 4.46
N TYR A 66 4.04 -10.89 3.63
CA TYR A 66 4.93 -11.53 2.65
C TYR A 66 6.16 -12.21 3.29
N GLU A 67 6.56 -11.77 4.48
CA GLU A 67 7.65 -12.40 5.23
C GLU A 67 7.24 -13.69 5.98
N SER A 68 5.94 -13.94 6.12
CA SER A 68 5.40 -15.09 6.86
C SER A 68 5.02 -16.26 5.95
N ASP A 69 5.27 -16.14 4.64
CA ASP A 69 5.12 -17.20 3.62
C ASP A 69 6.51 -17.71 3.19
#